data_AF-A0A6V7JK67-F1
#
_entry.id   AF-A0A6V7JK67-F1
#
_cell.length_a   1.000
_cell.length_b   1.000
_cell.length_c   1.000
_cell.angle_alpha   90.00
_cell.angle_beta   90.00
_cell.angle_gamma   90.00
#
_symmetry.space_group_name_H-M   'P 1'
#
loop_
_entity.id
_entity.type
_entity.pdbx_description
1 polymer ?
#
loop_
_entity_poly.entity_id
_entity_poly.type
_entity_poly.pdbx_seq_one_letter_code
_entity_poly.pdbx_strand_id
1 'polypeptide(L)'
;ALDQSENLTPLGKRIAFFTIHPKLSKALLFSSIFNCVGPMLSVVSVMSAENEIFAGILQNKEAVRKVKALYHPSSDHTSVVWMIEQWISFSNDRLKARDFCFKARLYPERMYTVSRVRELYSDHLVHAKMLNAYQDTKDFNSDVNTYAEIDELVRGVLLSGVDQVLHQRDFEMRKGQMKKGSCTFVTEDGTKATITPDSVNFKRKKWPSPYLTYVRSTHSEERRTALIRETSIVSPLTVLLFAQAQVLGYL
;
A
#
# COMPACT_ATOMS: atom_id res chain seq x y z
N ALA A 1 4.34 -0.23 -19.27
CA ALA A 1 3.55 -1.31 -19.91
C ALA A 1 3.75 -1.30 -21.43
N LEU A 2 3.88 -0.12 -22.03
CA LEU A 2 4.30 0.05 -23.42
C LEU A 2 5.77 0.47 -23.48
N ASP A 3 6.43 0.21 -24.62
CA ASP A 3 7.72 0.81 -24.96
C ASP A 3 7.56 2.18 -25.61
N GLN A 4 8.66 2.79 -26.05
CA GLN A 4 8.67 4.12 -26.68
C GLN A 4 7.92 4.17 -28.03
N SER A 5 7.69 3.01 -28.65
CA SER A 5 6.95 2.87 -29.90
C SER A 5 5.50 2.40 -29.66
N GLU A 6 5.02 2.52 -28.42
CA GLU A 6 3.66 2.14 -27.99
C GLU A 6 3.36 0.64 -28.14
N ASN A 7 4.37 -0.21 -28.29
CA ASN A 7 4.17 -1.66 -28.34
C ASN A 7 4.10 -2.25 -26.93
N LEU A 8 3.31 -3.31 -26.77
CA LEU A 8 3.16 -3.99 -25.49
C LEU A 8 4.46 -4.69 -25.10
N THR A 9 5.05 -4.27 -23.97
CA THR A 9 6.27 -4.89 -23.44
C THR A 9 5.99 -6.29 -22.88
N PRO A 10 7.00 -7.13 -22.62
CA PRO A 10 6.80 -8.41 -21.95
C PRO A 10 6.04 -8.27 -20.61
N LEU A 11 6.38 -7.24 -19.83
CA LEU A 11 5.64 -6.91 -18.60
C LEU A 11 4.20 -6.51 -18.90
N GLY A 12 3.98 -5.67 -19.91
CA GLY A 12 2.65 -5.26 -20.36
C GLY A 12 1.76 -6.45 -20.77
N LYS A 13 2.34 -7.43 -21.49
CA LYS A 13 1.66 -8.66 -21.91
C LYS A 13 1.15 -9.47 -20.72
N ARG A 14 1.88 -9.48 -19.62
CA ARG A 14 1.47 -10.15 -18.38
C ARG A 14 0.41 -9.35 -17.61
N ILE A 15 0.62 -8.04 -17.46
CA ILE A 15 -0.32 -7.14 -16.77
C ILE A 15 -1.68 -7.09 -17.47
N ALA A 16 -1.74 -7.31 -18.78
CA ALA A 16 -3.00 -7.35 -19.54
C ALA A 16 -3.99 -8.44 -19.08
N PHE A 17 -3.54 -9.45 -18.33
CA PHE A 17 -4.42 -10.48 -17.74
C PHE A 17 -5.14 -10.02 -16.46
N PHE A 18 -4.81 -8.85 -15.93
CA PHE A 18 -5.31 -8.37 -14.64
C PHE A 18 -6.43 -7.35 -14.85
N THR A 19 -7.54 -7.51 -14.14
CA THR A 19 -8.69 -6.58 -14.19
C THR A 19 -8.57 -5.40 -13.21
N ILE A 20 -7.34 -4.96 -12.89
CA ILE A 20 -7.06 -3.90 -11.93
C ILE A 20 -6.18 -2.81 -12.53
N HIS A 21 -6.04 -1.71 -11.79
CA HIS A 21 -5.22 -0.58 -12.21
C HIS A 21 -3.77 -1.04 -12.50
N PRO A 22 -3.16 -0.68 -13.65
CA PRO A 22 -1.86 -1.22 -14.08
C PRO A 22 -0.73 -1.10 -13.06
N LYS A 23 -0.73 -0.03 -12.25
CA LYS A 23 0.22 0.15 -11.13
C LYS A 23 0.14 -0.96 -10.08
N LEU A 24 -1.09 -1.32 -9.69
CA LEU A 24 -1.32 -2.40 -8.72
C LEU A 24 -1.09 -3.78 -9.35
N SER A 25 -1.45 -3.96 -10.63
CA SER A 25 -1.11 -5.17 -11.39
C SER A 25 0.40 -5.40 -11.43
N LYS A 26 1.19 -4.33 -11.61
CA LYS A 26 2.66 -4.40 -11.60
C LYS A 26 3.19 -4.81 -10.24
N ALA A 27 2.71 -4.20 -9.15
CA ALA A 27 3.10 -4.60 -7.78
C ALA A 27 2.76 -6.07 -7.51
N LEU A 28 1.56 -6.51 -7.91
CA LEU A 28 1.12 -7.89 -7.72
C LEU A 28 1.92 -8.89 -8.57
N LEU A 29 2.28 -8.53 -9.79
CA LEU A 29 3.16 -9.36 -10.62
C LEU A 29 4.56 -9.45 -10.02
N PHE A 30 5.10 -8.35 -9.50
CA PHE A 30 6.42 -8.37 -8.87
C PHE A 30 6.43 -9.15 -7.55
N SER A 31 5.33 -9.22 -6.81
CA SER A 31 5.32 -10.03 -5.58
C SER A 31 5.52 -11.51 -5.83
N SER A 32 5.20 -12.04 -7.01
CA SER A 32 5.53 -13.43 -7.37
C SER A 32 7.00 -13.63 -7.75
N ILE A 33 7.73 -12.56 -8.05
CA ILE A 33 9.19 -12.59 -8.29
C ILE A 33 9.93 -12.47 -6.96
N PHE A 34 9.43 -11.63 -6.06
CA PHE A 34 10.00 -11.38 -4.74
C PHE A 34 9.41 -12.29 -3.65
N ASN A 35 8.64 -13.32 -4.01
CA ASN A 35 8.05 -14.32 -3.12
C ASN A 35 7.37 -13.72 -1.87
N CYS A 36 6.53 -12.70 -2.08
CA CYS A 36 5.73 -12.04 -1.05
C CYS A 36 4.27 -11.87 -1.50
N VAL A 37 3.71 -12.90 -2.14
CA VAL A 37 2.41 -12.83 -2.84
C VAL A 37 1.23 -12.55 -1.90
N GLY A 38 1.14 -13.25 -0.78
CA GLY A 38 0.06 -13.16 0.20
C GLY A 38 -0.19 -11.73 0.69
N PRO A 39 0.83 -11.06 1.28
CA PRO A 39 0.73 -9.65 1.66
C PRO A 39 0.33 -8.73 0.51
N MET A 40 0.88 -8.95 -0.69
CA MET A 40 0.57 -8.09 -1.82
C MET A 40 -0.89 -8.28 -2.30
N LEU A 41 -1.42 -9.50 -2.26
CA LEU A 41 -2.85 -9.75 -2.50
C LEU A 41 -3.72 -8.98 -1.51
N SER A 42 -3.36 -8.95 -0.22
CA SER A 42 -4.05 -8.15 0.80
C SER A 42 -4.07 -6.66 0.46
N VAL A 43 -2.88 -6.09 0.21
CA VAL A 43 -2.74 -4.67 -0.13
C VAL A 43 -3.54 -4.35 -1.38
N VAL A 44 -3.32 -5.08 -2.47
CA VAL A 44 -3.95 -4.80 -3.77
C VAL A 44 -5.48 -4.99 -3.70
N SER A 45 -5.98 -5.97 -2.94
CA SER A 45 -7.43 -6.18 -2.79
C SER A 45 -8.11 -5.02 -2.07
N VAL A 46 -7.52 -4.51 -0.99
CA VAL A 46 -8.09 -3.34 -0.30
C VAL A 46 -7.88 -2.07 -1.11
N MET A 47 -6.70 -1.88 -1.68
CA MET A 47 -6.38 -0.68 -2.45
C MET A 47 -7.10 -0.62 -3.79
N SER A 48 -7.63 -1.73 -4.31
CA SER A 48 -8.48 -1.75 -5.51
C SER A 48 -9.96 -1.60 -5.17
N ALA A 49 -10.37 -1.79 -3.92
CA ALA A 49 -11.76 -1.64 -3.51
C ALA A 49 -12.23 -0.18 -3.63
N GLU A 50 -13.48 -0.02 -4.06
CA GLU A 50 -14.16 1.28 -4.07
C GLU A 50 -14.67 1.68 -2.68
N ASN A 51 -14.94 0.69 -1.83
CA ASN A 51 -15.54 0.89 -0.52
C ASN A 51 -14.53 0.69 0.61
N GLU A 52 -14.65 1.52 1.64
CA GLU A 52 -13.84 1.44 2.86
C GLU A 52 -14.08 0.14 3.64
N ILE A 53 -13.00 -0.51 4.08
CA ILE A 53 -13.10 -1.66 4.99
C ILE A 53 -13.39 -1.23 6.43
N PHE A 54 -13.05 0.02 6.78
CA PHE A 54 -13.21 0.55 8.13
C PHE A 54 -14.57 1.21 8.35
N ALA A 55 -15.23 0.80 9.42
CA ALA A 55 -16.46 1.39 9.90
C ALA A 55 -16.21 2.69 10.65
N GLY A 56 -17.03 3.70 10.34
CA GLY A 56 -17.04 4.95 11.08
C GLY A 56 -15.85 5.88 10.79
N ILE A 57 -15.16 5.72 9.66
CA ILE A 57 -13.94 6.48 9.35
C ILE A 57 -14.19 7.99 9.28
N LEU A 58 -15.36 8.40 8.80
CA LEU A 58 -15.73 9.83 8.73
C LEU A 58 -16.02 10.41 10.12
N GLN A 59 -16.50 9.57 11.04
CA GLN A 59 -16.90 9.95 12.39
C GLN A 59 -15.70 9.96 13.34
N ASN A 60 -14.78 9.00 13.22
CA ASN A 60 -13.64 8.88 14.15
C ASN A 60 -12.38 8.33 13.47
N LYS A 61 -11.70 9.20 12.72
CA LYS A 61 -10.41 8.91 12.07
C LYS A 61 -9.32 8.47 13.05
N GLU A 62 -9.29 9.05 14.25
CA GLU A 62 -8.30 8.71 15.27
C GLU A 62 -8.46 7.27 15.77
N ALA A 63 -9.69 6.79 15.95
CA ALA A 63 -9.93 5.41 16.36
C ALA A 63 -9.42 4.41 15.30
N VAL A 64 -9.68 4.69 14.02
CA VAL A 64 -9.15 3.88 12.90
C VAL A 64 -7.62 3.91 12.89
N ARG A 65 -7.02 5.10 13.04
CA ARG A 65 -5.56 5.26 13.16
C ARG A 65 -4.98 4.43 14.30
N LYS A 66 -5.61 4.46 15.49
CA LYS A 66 -5.17 3.71 16.67
C LYS A 66 -5.21 2.21 16.43
N VAL A 67 -6.27 1.68 15.82
CA VAL A 67 -6.35 0.26 15.46
C VAL A 67 -5.23 -0.12 14.49
N LYS A 68 -5.04 0.65 13.40
CA LYS A 68 -3.95 0.37 12.44
C LYS A 68 -2.57 0.38 13.10
N ALA A 69 -2.34 1.30 14.04
CA ALA A 69 -1.08 1.43 14.76
C ALA A 69 -0.76 0.22 15.66
N LEU A 70 -1.74 -0.61 16.03
CA LEU A 70 -1.50 -1.88 16.75
C LEU A 70 -0.80 -2.92 15.86
N TYR A 71 -0.97 -2.83 14.54
CA TYR A 71 -0.41 -3.79 13.58
C TYR A 71 0.89 -3.30 12.96
N HIS A 72 1.00 -2.00 12.69
CA HIS A 72 2.26 -1.42 12.24
C HIS A 72 2.32 0.08 12.58
N PRO A 73 3.41 0.58 13.19
CA PRO A 73 3.47 1.96 13.69
C PRO A 73 3.69 3.00 12.59
N SER A 74 4.15 2.61 11.40
CA SER A 74 4.59 3.53 10.33
C SER A 74 4.10 3.18 8.91
N SER A 75 3.20 2.20 8.77
CA SER A 75 2.76 1.70 7.46
C SER A 75 1.30 1.32 7.48
N ASP A 76 0.45 2.14 6.86
CA ASP A 76 -0.97 1.84 6.71
C ASP A 76 -1.19 0.56 5.88
N HIS A 77 -0.41 0.38 4.81
CA HIS A 77 -0.51 -0.79 3.93
C HIS A 77 -0.14 -2.08 4.67
N THR A 78 0.95 -2.07 5.43
CA THR A 78 1.37 -3.22 6.26
C THR A 78 0.39 -3.48 7.40
N SER A 79 -0.14 -2.44 8.05
CA SER A 79 -1.20 -2.61 9.05
C SER A 79 -2.38 -3.39 8.47
N VAL A 80 -2.84 -3.01 7.27
CA VAL A 80 -3.96 -3.67 6.59
C VAL A 80 -3.64 -5.12 6.24
N VAL A 81 -2.41 -5.42 5.79
CA VAL A 81 -1.96 -6.82 5.57
C VAL A 81 -2.21 -7.65 6.81
N TRP A 82 -1.59 -7.28 7.93
CA TRP A 82 -1.63 -8.10 9.15
C TRP A 82 -3.02 -8.16 9.78
N MET A 83 -3.84 -7.12 9.62
CA MET A 83 -5.25 -7.15 10.00
C MET A 83 -6.05 -8.18 9.20
N ILE A 84 -5.81 -8.27 7.88
CA ILE A 84 -6.49 -9.25 7.03
C ILE A 84 -6.00 -10.65 7.35
N GLU A 85 -4.70 -10.86 7.52
CA GLU A 85 -4.17 -12.18 7.88
C GLU A 85 -4.72 -12.67 9.22
N GLN A 86 -4.81 -11.78 10.22
CA GLN A 86 -5.45 -12.12 11.48
C GLN A 86 -6.94 -12.46 11.29
N TRP A 87 -7.67 -11.71 10.48
CA TRP A 87 -9.08 -12.03 10.19
C TRP A 87 -9.24 -13.38 9.48
N ILE A 88 -8.38 -13.69 8.50
CA ILE A 88 -8.35 -14.97 7.78
C ILE A 88 -8.06 -16.12 8.74
N SER A 89 -7.20 -15.93 9.74
CA SER A 89 -6.92 -16.96 10.76
C SER A 89 -8.17 -17.40 11.54
N PHE A 90 -9.22 -16.57 11.55
CA PHE A 90 -10.52 -16.87 12.15
C PHE A 90 -11.55 -17.44 11.16
N SER A 91 -11.17 -17.84 9.94
CA SER A 91 -12.10 -18.31 8.90
C SER A 91 -12.99 -19.47 9.34
N ASN A 92 -12.50 -20.32 10.25
CA ASN A 92 -13.21 -21.48 10.78
C ASN A 92 -14.09 -21.14 12.01
N ASP A 93 -14.01 -19.92 12.55
CA ASP A 93 -14.74 -19.47 13.73
C ASP A 93 -15.43 -18.12 13.45
N ARG A 94 -16.66 -18.20 12.94
CA ARG A 94 -17.46 -17.03 12.54
C ARG A 94 -17.70 -16.06 13.69
N LEU A 95 -17.78 -16.54 14.94
CA LEU A 95 -18.01 -15.69 16.11
C LEU A 95 -16.75 -14.88 16.42
N LYS A 96 -15.58 -15.51 16.42
CA LYS A 96 -14.30 -14.81 16.59
C LYS A 96 -14.04 -13.83 15.44
N ALA A 97 -14.29 -14.22 14.19
CA ALA A 97 -14.14 -13.33 13.05
C ALA A 97 -15.03 -12.08 13.17
N ARG A 98 -16.28 -12.24 13.63
CA ARG A 98 -17.19 -11.12 13.85
C ARG A 98 -16.76 -10.23 15.01
N ASP A 99 -16.35 -10.82 16.13
CA ASP A 99 -15.84 -10.09 17.29
C ASP A 99 -14.57 -9.30 16.95
N PHE A 100 -13.67 -9.91 16.16
CA PHE A 100 -12.52 -9.24 15.60
C PHE A 100 -12.90 -8.01 14.77
N CYS A 101 -13.82 -8.17 13.81
CA CYS A 101 -14.28 -7.05 12.99
C CYS A 101 -14.86 -5.91 13.85
N PHE A 102 -15.64 -6.23 14.88
CA PHE A 102 -16.18 -5.22 15.79
C PHE A 102 -15.07 -4.46 16.51
N LYS A 103 -14.12 -5.17 17.13
CA LYS A 103 -12.98 -4.57 17.86
C LYS A 103 -12.07 -3.76 16.96
N ALA A 104 -11.79 -4.27 15.75
CA ALA A 104 -10.94 -3.63 14.76
C ALA A 104 -11.66 -2.55 13.93
N ARG A 105 -12.95 -2.31 14.19
CA ARG A 105 -13.80 -1.36 13.44
C ARG A 105 -13.83 -1.68 11.93
N LEU A 106 -13.92 -2.94 11.57
CA LEU A 106 -14.04 -3.41 10.20
C LEU A 106 -15.49 -3.79 9.88
N TYR A 107 -15.91 -3.57 8.64
CA TYR A 107 -17.18 -4.10 8.15
C TYR A 107 -17.04 -5.59 7.80
N PRO A 108 -17.76 -6.52 8.47
CA PRO A 108 -17.63 -7.96 8.20
C PRO A 108 -17.85 -8.32 6.73
N GLU A 109 -18.88 -7.75 6.09
CA GLU A 109 -19.19 -8.00 4.67
C GLU A 109 -18.07 -7.56 3.72
N ARG A 110 -17.35 -6.48 4.09
CA ARG A 110 -16.21 -5.99 3.30
C ARG A 110 -15.03 -6.93 3.43
N MET A 111 -14.83 -7.56 4.58
CA MET A 111 -13.76 -8.55 4.76
C MET A 111 -14.00 -9.80 3.89
N TYR A 112 -15.24 -10.31 3.84
CA TYR A 112 -15.58 -11.40 2.93
C TYR A 112 -15.40 -11.01 1.45
N THR A 113 -15.74 -9.77 1.10
CA THR A 113 -15.50 -9.24 -0.25
C THR A 113 -14.02 -9.20 -0.57
N VAL A 114 -13.19 -8.67 0.34
CA VAL A 114 -11.73 -8.64 0.20
C VAL A 114 -11.17 -10.05 0.01
N SER A 115 -11.65 -11.03 0.77
CA SER A 115 -11.23 -12.44 0.63
C SER A 115 -11.49 -12.98 -0.79
N ARG A 116 -12.68 -12.76 -1.33
CA ARG A 116 -13.03 -13.18 -2.71
C ARG A 116 -12.19 -12.45 -3.76
N VAL A 117 -11.91 -11.17 -3.54
CA VAL A 117 -11.05 -10.37 -4.44
C VAL A 117 -9.61 -10.89 -4.41
N ARG A 118 -9.10 -11.33 -3.25
CA ARG A 118 -7.78 -11.99 -3.16
C ARG A 118 -7.74 -13.26 -4.00
N GLU A 119 -8.78 -14.08 -3.95
CA GLU A 119 -8.88 -15.31 -4.77
C GLU A 119 -8.86 -14.97 -6.26
N LEU A 120 -9.69 -14.00 -6.69
CA LEU A 120 -9.70 -13.52 -8.07
C LEU A 120 -8.31 -13.02 -8.54
N TYR A 121 -7.60 -12.28 -7.69
CA TYR A 121 -6.29 -11.74 -8.04
C TYR A 121 -5.19 -12.81 -8.02
N SER A 122 -5.35 -13.86 -7.22
CA SER A 122 -4.53 -15.07 -7.30
C SER A 122 -4.72 -15.77 -8.65
N ASP A 123 -5.98 -15.89 -9.12
CA ASP A 123 -6.27 -16.46 -10.44
C ASP A 123 -5.65 -15.64 -11.59
N HIS A 124 -5.61 -14.30 -11.48
CA HIS A 124 -4.90 -13.47 -12.46
C HIS A 124 -3.41 -13.83 -12.55
N LEU A 125 -2.74 -14.10 -11.43
CA LEU A 125 -1.34 -14.51 -11.42
C LEU A 125 -1.14 -15.89 -12.10
N VAL A 126 -2.05 -16.82 -11.87
CA VAL A 126 -2.04 -18.14 -12.55
C VAL A 126 -2.24 -17.98 -14.05
N HIS A 127 -3.23 -17.18 -14.47
CA HIS A 127 -3.48 -16.90 -15.89
C HIS A 127 -2.31 -16.19 -16.57
N ALA A 128 -1.66 -15.27 -15.86
CA ALA A 128 -0.44 -14.61 -16.31
C ALA A 128 0.79 -15.54 -16.34
N LYS A 129 0.67 -16.80 -15.90
CA LYS A 129 1.76 -17.79 -15.78
C LYS A 129 2.86 -17.35 -14.82
N MET A 130 2.48 -16.61 -13.79
CA MET A 130 3.37 -16.20 -12.70
C MET A 130 3.37 -17.22 -11.57
N LEU A 131 2.29 -17.99 -11.42
CA LEU A 131 2.12 -19.04 -10.43
C LEU A 131 1.64 -20.34 -11.08
N ASN A 132 1.98 -21.47 -10.46
CA ASN A 132 1.54 -22.79 -10.92
C ASN A 132 0.10 -23.10 -10.46
N ALA A 133 -0.23 -22.79 -9.22
CA ALA A 133 -1.54 -23.05 -8.63
C ALA A 133 -1.97 -21.94 -7.67
N TYR A 134 -3.29 -21.77 -7.49
CA TYR A 134 -3.84 -20.76 -6.58
C TYR A 134 -3.62 -21.13 -5.10
N GLN A 135 -3.59 -22.43 -4.77
CA GLN A 135 -3.49 -22.90 -3.38
C GLN A 135 -2.22 -22.39 -2.69
N ASP A 136 -1.13 -22.26 -3.45
CA ASP A 136 0.17 -21.79 -2.96
C ASP A 136 0.07 -20.39 -2.36
N THR A 137 -0.90 -19.55 -2.78
CA THR A 137 -1.04 -18.18 -2.29
C THR A 137 -1.67 -18.05 -0.90
N LYS A 138 -2.38 -19.09 -0.42
CA LYS A 138 -3.06 -19.08 0.88
C LYS A 138 -2.16 -19.55 2.02
N ASP A 139 -1.12 -20.32 1.70
CA ASP A 139 -0.15 -20.80 2.67
C ASP A 139 1.03 -19.83 2.75
N PHE A 140 1.26 -19.22 3.91
CA PHE A 140 2.43 -18.36 4.12
C PHE A 140 3.75 -19.15 4.14
N ASN A 141 3.69 -20.48 4.30
CA ASN A 141 4.87 -21.34 4.27
C ASN A 141 5.23 -21.83 2.85
N SER A 142 4.44 -21.48 1.84
CA SER A 142 4.75 -21.83 0.46
C SER A 142 5.92 -21.01 -0.09
N ASP A 143 6.55 -21.52 -1.15
CA ASP A 143 7.69 -20.85 -1.81
C ASP A 143 7.34 -19.47 -2.37
N VAL A 144 6.06 -19.21 -2.67
CA VAL A 144 5.60 -17.92 -3.21
C VAL A 144 5.45 -16.85 -2.11
N ASN A 145 5.66 -17.25 -0.85
CA ASN A 145 5.55 -16.43 0.36
C ASN A 145 6.81 -16.48 1.24
N THR A 146 7.93 -17.02 0.76
CA THR A 146 9.20 -17.10 1.51
C THR A 146 9.61 -15.79 2.19
N TYR A 147 9.28 -14.64 1.59
CA TYR A 147 9.61 -13.32 2.12
C TYR A 147 8.39 -12.48 2.48
N ALA A 148 7.23 -13.11 2.66
CA ALA A 148 5.97 -12.44 3.00
C ALA A 148 6.03 -11.67 4.32
N GLU A 149 6.83 -12.13 5.29
CA GLU A 149 6.97 -11.48 6.60
C GLU A 149 7.99 -10.32 6.60
N ILE A 150 8.70 -10.08 5.50
CA ILE A 150 9.66 -8.97 5.39
C ILE A 150 8.91 -7.69 5.00
N ASP A 151 8.39 -6.98 5.99
CA ASP A 151 7.57 -5.77 5.81
C ASP A 151 8.23 -4.68 4.93
N GLU A 152 9.55 -4.52 5.01
CA GLU A 152 10.28 -3.56 4.17
C GLU A 152 10.27 -3.99 2.69
N LEU A 153 10.41 -5.29 2.42
CA LEU A 153 10.33 -5.84 1.06
C LEU A 153 8.92 -5.67 0.50
N VAL A 154 7.89 -6.01 1.26
CA VAL A 154 6.49 -5.84 0.81
C VAL A 154 6.20 -4.39 0.44
N ARG A 155 6.69 -3.43 1.24
CA ARG A 155 6.57 -1.99 0.93
C ARG A 155 7.39 -1.59 -0.31
N GLY A 156 8.57 -2.16 -0.50
CA GLY A 156 9.38 -1.96 -1.71
C GLY A 156 8.70 -2.49 -2.97
N VAL A 157 8.16 -3.70 -2.92
CA VAL A 157 7.38 -4.28 -4.02
C VAL A 157 6.15 -3.42 -4.33
N LEU A 158 5.45 -2.92 -3.30
CA LEU A 158 4.36 -1.97 -3.51
C LEU A 158 4.85 -0.71 -4.24
N LEU A 159 5.94 -0.10 -3.75
CA LEU A 159 6.57 1.08 -4.35
C LEU A 159 6.90 0.85 -5.83
N SER A 160 7.47 -0.28 -6.20
CA SER A 160 7.83 -0.56 -7.60
C SER A 160 6.66 -0.68 -8.58
N GLY A 161 5.46 -0.95 -8.06
CA GLY A 161 4.24 -0.91 -8.85
C GLY A 161 3.60 0.48 -8.91
N VAL A 162 3.45 1.13 -7.75
CA VAL A 162 2.75 2.43 -7.65
C VAL A 162 3.60 3.60 -8.11
N ASP A 163 4.90 3.50 -7.91
CA ASP A 163 5.93 4.47 -8.32
C ASP A 163 5.54 5.88 -7.87
N GLN A 164 5.34 6.01 -6.57
CA GLN A 164 4.87 7.23 -5.92
C GLN A 164 5.63 7.42 -4.62
N VAL A 165 6.60 8.33 -4.65
CA VAL A 165 7.38 8.72 -3.48
C VAL A 165 6.85 10.04 -2.91
N LEU A 166 6.66 10.06 -1.60
CA LEU A 166 6.34 11.24 -0.82
C LEU A 166 7.55 11.61 0.03
N HIS A 167 8.03 12.84 -0.13
CA HIS A 167 9.18 13.36 0.59
C HIS A 167 8.72 14.14 1.82
N GLN A 168 9.11 13.68 2.99
CA GLN A 168 9.04 14.45 4.22
C GLN A 168 10.25 15.39 4.32
N ARG A 169 10.00 16.63 4.71
CA ARG A 169 11.00 17.69 4.88
C ARG A 169 10.79 18.40 6.20
N ASP A 170 11.89 18.80 6.85
CA ASP A 170 11.87 19.59 8.10
C ASP A 170 11.87 21.10 7.86
N PHE A 171 11.48 21.52 6.65
CA PHE A 171 11.34 22.90 6.25
C PHE A 171 10.10 23.10 5.37
N GLU A 172 9.63 24.33 5.30
CA GLU A 172 8.60 24.78 4.36
C GLU A 172 9.19 25.85 3.44
N MET A 173 8.90 25.75 2.15
CA MET A 173 9.23 26.80 1.18
C MET A 173 8.02 27.72 1.04
N ARG A 174 8.19 29.01 1.36
CA ARG A 174 7.14 30.03 1.22
C ARG A 174 7.71 31.26 0.54
N LYS A 175 7.17 31.62 -0.63
CA LYS A 175 7.64 32.77 -1.43
C LYS A 175 9.16 32.77 -1.67
N GLY A 176 9.74 31.60 -1.94
CA GLY A 176 11.20 31.43 -2.14
C GLY A 176 12.04 31.44 -0.87
N GLN A 177 11.44 31.66 0.31
CA GLN A 177 12.15 31.61 1.59
C GLN A 177 11.94 30.25 2.28
N MET A 178 13.02 29.70 2.81
CA MET A 178 13.00 28.47 3.59
C MET A 178 12.70 28.78 5.06
N LYS A 179 11.61 28.22 5.58
CA LYS A 179 11.26 28.26 7.01
C LYS A 179 11.60 26.92 7.65
N LYS A 180 12.57 26.90 8.55
CA LYS A 180 12.96 25.68 9.30
C LYS A 180 11.94 25.35 10.39
N GLY A 181 11.88 24.07 10.78
CA GLY A 181 11.07 23.60 11.91
C GLY A 181 9.61 23.26 11.58
N SER A 182 9.27 23.18 10.28
CA SER A 182 7.96 22.73 9.81
C SER A 182 8.10 21.38 9.11
N CYS A 183 7.37 20.38 9.56
CA CYS A 183 7.22 19.10 8.87
C CYS A 183 6.29 19.31 7.66
N THR A 184 6.84 19.25 6.45
CA THR A 184 6.08 19.33 5.21
C THR A 184 6.25 18.06 4.39
N PHE A 185 5.26 17.79 3.53
CA PHE A 185 5.31 16.70 2.58
C PHE A 185 5.17 17.25 1.18
N VAL A 186 5.95 16.71 0.26
CA VAL A 186 5.82 17.01 -1.16
C VAL A 186 5.93 15.73 -1.98
N THR A 187 5.14 15.64 -3.03
CA THR A 187 5.22 14.61 -4.05
C THR A 187 6.41 14.86 -4.97
N GLU A 188 6.74 13.89 -5.83
CA GLU A 188 7.88 13.97 -6.75
C GLU A 188 7.81 15.15 -7.75
N ASP A 189 6.59 15.56 -8.13
CA ASP A 189 6.33 16.74 -8.97
C ASP A 189 6.42 18.08 -8.20
N GLY A 190 6.72 18.04 -6.90
CA GLY A 190 6.82 19.21 -6.03
C GLY A 190 5.48 19.70 -5.45
N THR A 191 4.37 19.02 -5.73
CA THR A 191 3.06 19.38 -5.18
C THR A 191 3.06 19.17 -3.65
N LYS A 192 2.59 20.17 -2.90
CA LYS A 192 2.43 20.05 -1.45
C LYS A 192 1.40 18.96 -1.13
N ALA A 193 1.67 18.19 -0.09
CA ALA A 193 0.80 17.10 0.33
C ALA A 193 0.49 17.15 1.83
N THR A 194 -0.66 16.59 2.19
CA THR A 194 -1.16 16.45 3.55
C THR A 194 -1.61 15.01 3.78
N ILE A 195 -1.03 14.37 4.79
CA ILE A 195 -1.47 13.05 5.27
C ILE A 195 -2.79 13.18 6.03
N THR A 196 -3.78 12.34 5.75
CA THR A 196 -5.08 12.42 6.42
C THR A 196 -5.05 11.89 7.86
N PRO A 197 -5.98 12.32 8.74
CA PRO A 197 -5.95 11.97 10.16
C PRO A 197 -6.08 10.49 10.50
N ASP A 198 -6.59 9.69 9.57
CA ASP A 198 -6.76 8.24 9.69
C ASP A 198 -5.47 7.46 9.43
N SER A 199 -4.45 8.04 8.80
CA SER A 199 -3.14 7.40 8.60
C SER A 199 -2.37 7.24 9.92
N VAL A 200 -1.65 6.13 10.09
CA VAL A 200 -0.71 5.92 11.21
C VAL A 200 0.42 6.95 11.27
N ASN A 201 0.72 7.63 10.15
CA ASN A 201 1.75 8.66 10.07
C ASN A 201 1.23 10.09 10.31
N PHE A 202 -0.07 10.27 10.59
CA PHE A 202 -0.61 11.59 10.88
C PHE A 202 0.01 12.22 12.14
N LYS A 203 0.50 13.46 12.02
CA LYS A 203 1.16 14.23 13.09
C LYS A 203 2.34 13.49 13.75
N ARG A 204 2.99 12.56 13.04
CA ARG A 204 4.22 11.90 13.50
C ARG A 204 5.33 12.94 13.70
N LYS A 205 6.05 12.81 14.82
CA LYS A 205 7.14 13.72 15.23
C LYS A 205 8.53 13.22 14.87
N LYS A 206 8.73 11.90 14.87
CA LYS A 206 10.02 11.26 14.56
C LYS A 206 9.89 10.47 13.27
N TRP A 207 10.77 10.78 12.32
CA TRP A 207 10.81 10.20 10.98
C TRP A 207 12.07 9.35 10.84
N PRO A 208 11.96 8.01 10.86
CA PRO A 208 13.12 7.14 10.68
C PRO A 208 13.66 7.17 9.24
N SER A 209 12.87 7.66 8.30
CA SER A 209 13.24 7.93 6.91
C SER A 209 12.42 9.13 6.42
N PRO A 210 12.99 9.97 5.53
CA PRO A 210 12.27 11.07 4.91
C PRO A 210 11.39 10.61 3.73
N TYR A 211 11.33 9.31 3.43
CA TYR A 211 10.58 8.78 2.29
C TYR A 211 9.37 7.96 2.72
N LEU A 212 8.26 8.16 2.03
CA LEU A 212 7.07 7.33 2.14
C LEU A 212 6.57 6.93 0.75
N THR A 213 5.89 5.80 0.65
CA THR A 213 5.11 5.42 -0.53
C THR A 213 3.61 5.53 -0.23
N TYR A 214 2.83 5.80 -1.28
CA TYR A 214 1.38 5.86 -1.25
C TYR A 214 0.78 5.31 -2.55
N VAL A 215 -0.52 5.00 -2.57
CA VAL A 215 -1.19 4.42 -3.76
C VAL A 215 -2.07 5.44 -4.48
N ARG A 216 -2.79 6.26 -3.71
CA ARG A 216 -3.77 7.22 -4.21
C ARG A 216 -3.56 8.56 -3.52
N SER A 217 -3.75 9.63 -4.30
CA SER A 217 -3.83 10.99 -3.81
C SER A 217 -5.05 11.68 -4.42
N THR A 218 -5.77 12.46 -3.63
CA THR A 218 -6.85 13.33 -4.14
C THR A 218 -6.43 14.78 -4.05
N HIS A 219 -6.64 15.57 -5.10
CA HIS A 219 -6.33 16.99 -5.06
C HIS A 219 -7.43 17.74 -4.29
N SER A 220 -7.03 18.61 -3.36
CA SER A 220 -7.93 19.52 -2.66
C SER A 220 -7.75 20.93 -3.22
N GLU A 221 -8.71 21.38 -4.03
CA GLU A 221 -8.69 22.73 -4.63
C GLU A 221 -8.63 23.83 -3.57
N GLU A 222 -9.45 23.69 -2.51
CA GLU A 222 -9.52 24.66 -1.40
C GLU A 222 -8.16 24.87 -0.72
N ARG A 223 -7.41 23.77 -0.53
CA ARG A 223 -6.13 23.79 0.21
C ARG A 223 -4.91 23.77 -0.69
N ARG A 224 -5.08 23.66 -2.01
CA ARG A 224 -4.02 23.51 -3.01
C ARG A 224 -2.98 22.48 -2.58
N THR A 225 -3.46 21.32 -2.15
CA THR A 225 -2.62 20.23 -1.59
C THR A 225 -3.17 18.88 -2.03
N ALA A 226 -2.27 17.92 -2.24
CA ALA A 226 -2.62 16.52 -2.38
C ALA A 226 -2.98 15.93 -1.01
N LEU A 227 -4.15 15.31 -0.89
CA LEU A 227 -4.56 14.55 0.28
C LEU A 227 -4.17 13.09 0.07
N ILE A 228 -3.36 12.57 1.00
CA ILE A 228 -2.85 11.19 0.95
C ILE A 228 -3.38 10.45 2.17
N ARG A 229 -4.08 9.35 1.92
CA ARG A 229 -4.82 8.62 2.96
C ARG A 229 -4.02 7.50 3.59
N GLU A 230 -3.43 6.67 2.76
CA GLU A 230 -2.59 5.55 3.18
C GLU A 230 -1.13 5.84 2.85
N THR A 231 -0.27 5.75 3.86
CA THR A 231 1.17 5.96 3.69
C THR A 231 1.97 4.86 4.35
N SER A 232 3.11 4.54 3.75
CA SER A 232 4.11 3.66 4.32
C SER A 232 5.47 4.31 4.26
N ILE A 233 6.09 4.54 5.41
CA ILE A 233 7.50 4.96 5.44
C ILE A 233 8.34 3.87 4.77
N VAL A 234 9.32 4.24 3.96
CA VAL A 234 10.26 3.31 3.30
C VAL A 234 11.68 3.80 3.49
N SER A 235 12.65 2.89 3.58
CA SER A 235 14.05 3.26 3.72
C SER A 235 14.60 3.91 2.43
N PRO A 236 15.69 4.70 2.52
CA PRO A 236 16.37 5.21 1.33
C PRO A 236 16.83 4.09 0.38
N LEU A 237 17.23 2.93 0.93
CA LEU A 237 17.62 1.76 0.14
C LEU A 237 16.43 1.19 -0.64
N THR A 238 15.26 1.15 -0.02
CA THR A 238 14.02 0.72 -0.70
C THR A 238 13.66 1.66 -1.84
N VAL A 239 13.80 2.98 -1.65
CA VAL A 239 13.60 3.95 -2.73
C VAL A 239 14.59 3.69 -3.87
N LEU A 240 15.89 3.52 -3.54
CA LEU A 240 16.93 3.26 -4.53
C LEU A 240 16.68 1.98 -5.36
N LEU A 241 16.20 0.92 -4.72
CA LEU A 241 16.02 -0.38 -5.37
C LEU A 241 14.71 -0.50 -6.14
N PHE A 242 13.64 0.16 -5.69
CA PHE A 242 12.29 -0.09 -6.19
C PHE A 242 11.62 1.10 -6.90
N ALA A 243 12.05 2.34 -6.67
CA ALA A 243 11.52 3.48 -7.43
C ALA A 243 12.07 3.48 -8.86
N GLN A 244 11.26 3.89 -9.83
CA GLN A 244 11.67 3.97 -11.24
C GLN A 244 12.31 5.32 -11.59
N ALA A 245 12.06 6.35 -10.79
CA ALA A 245 12.68 7.66 -10.96
C ALA A 245 14.18 7.62 -10.64
N GLN A 246 14.98 8.40 -11.38
CA GLN A 246 16.35 8.69 -10.97
C GLN A 246 16.31 9.36 -9.60
N VAL A 247 16.86 8.69 -8.58
CA VAL A 247 17.08 9.30 -7.27
C VAL A 247 18.18 10.35 -7.45
N LEU A 248 17.79 11.58 -7.79
CA LEU A 248 18.67 12.73 -7.73
C LEU A 248 18.99 12.97 -6.27
N GLY A 249 20.09 12.36 -5.81
CA GLY A 249 20.66 12.62 -4.51
C GLY A 249 21.05 14.08 -4.44
N TYR A 250 20.26 14.90 -3.76
CA TYR A 250 20.77 16.17 -3.24
C TYR A 250 21.61 15.82 -2.02
N LEU A 251 22.92 15.65 -2.25
CA LEU A 251 23.97 15.79 -1.23
C LEU A 251 24.00 17.23 -0.72
#